data_AF-A0A565CN07-F1
#
_entry.id   AF-A0A565CN07-F1
#
_cell.length_a   1.000
_cell.length_b   1.000
_cell.length_c   1.000
_cell.angle_alpha   90.00
_cell.angle_beta   90.00
_cell.angle_gamma   90.00
#
_symmetry.space_group_name_H-M   'P 1'
#
loop_
_entity.id
_entity.type
_entity.pdbx_description
1 polymer ?
#
loop_
_entity_poly.entity_id
_entity_poly.type
_entity_poly.pdbx_seq_one_letter_code
_entity_poly.pdbx_strand_id
1 'polypeptide(L)'
;MYADDLRLILDINIPGEIVHKNLVLLGSGHNATASSLVKEFMLPIGPGKLILSYIPEKGSFGFVNAIEIVSGVDKLFKESVTRVGGNELELGLSGRGIETMHRLKVGGPKLGPSRDLALYRTWETDSSYMVTENAGDEVKNSSNITYALYWRISSILTNLHICIKSFCVNIFS
;
A
#
# COMPACT_ATOMS: atom_id res chain seq x y z
N MET A 1 -10.87 11.63 -3.40
CA MET A 1 -10.20 11.90 -2.11
C MET A 1 -8.86 12.57 -2.38
N TYR A 2 -8.55 13.60 -1.59
CA TYR A 2 -7.30 14.35 -1.65
C TYR A 2 -6.62 14.34 -0.28
N ALA A 3 -5.30 14.39 -0.29
CA ALA A 3 -4.46 14.68 0.86
C ALA A 3 -3.63 15.92 0.52
N ASP A 4 -3.93 17.03 1.17
CA ASP A 4 -3.49 18.36 0.76
C ASP A 4 -3.79 18.54 -0.74
N ASP A 5 -2.77 18.80 -1.57
CA ASP A 5 -2.91 18.96 -3.03
C ASP A 5 -2.74 17.64 -3.80
N LEU A 6 -2.45 16.53 -3.12
CA LEU A 6 -2.28 15.21 -3.75
C LEU A 6 -3.62 14.51 -3.93
N ARG A 7 -3.96 14.21 -5.19
CA ARG A 7 -5.14 13.42 -5.54
C ARG A 7 -4.87 11.94 -5.27
N LEU A 8 -5.54 11.37 -4.27
CA LEU A 8 -5.36 9.98 -3.87
C LEU A 8 -6.31 9.01 -4.58
N ILE A 9 -7.59 9.37 -4.64
CA ILE A 9 -8.64 8.51 -5.19
C ILE A 9 -9.50 9.34 -6.12
N LEU A 10 -9.67 8.86 -7.35
CA LEU A 10 -10.55 9.41 -8.36
C LEU A 10 -11.35 8.29 -9.03
N ASP A 11 -12.63 8.51 -9.32
CA ASP A 11 -13.47 7.70 -10.20
C ASP A 11 -13.34 6.19 -9.95
N ILE A 12 -13.27 5.81 -8.69
CA ILE A 12 -13.02 4.42 -8.30
C ILE A 12 -14.30 3.58 -8.40
N ASN A 13 -14.25 2.53 -9.21
CA ASN A 13 -15.31 1.52 -9.28
C ASN A 13 -15.15 0.51 -8.14
N ILE A 14 -15.66 0.84 -6.95
CA ILE A 14 -15.54 0.00 -5.75
C ILE A 14 -16.07 -1.43 -5.97
N PRO A 15 -17.26 -1.65 -6.56
CA PRO A 15 -17.72 -3.01 -6.87
C PRO A 15 -16.74 -3.78 -7.76
N GLY A 16 -16.22 -3.15 -8.80
CA GLY A 16 -15.24 -3.77 -9.71
C GLY A 16 -13.94 -4.15 -9.00
N GLU A 17 -13.41 -3.27 -8.16
CA GLU A 17 -12.21 -3.52 -7.35
C GLU A 17 -12.40 -4.67 -6.36
N ILE A 18 -13.57 -4.76 -5.72
CA ILE A 18 -13.91 -5.87 -4.82
C ILE A 18 -13.99 -7.20 -5.59
N VAL A 19 -14.61 -7.21 -6.77
CA VAL A 19 -14.65 -8.39 -7.63
C VAL A 19 -13.25 -8.83 -8.04
N HIS A 20 -12.39 -7.88 -8.45
CA HIS A 20 -11.01 -8.18 -8.81
C HIS A 20 -10.22 -8.77 -7.62
N LYS A 21 -10.35 -8.17 -6.44
CA LYS A 21 -9.71 -8.66 -5.21
C LYS A 21 -10.18 -10.08 -4.86
N ASN A 22 -11.48 -10.38 -5.03
CA ASN A 22 -12.01 -11.72 -4.81
C ASN A 22 -11.45 -12.75 -5.80
N LEU A 23 -11.28 -12.38 -7.07
CA LEU A 23 -10.65 -13.25 -8.07
C LEU A 23 -9.22 -13.63 -7.67
N VAL A 24 -8.43 -12.65 -7.19
CA VAL A 24 -7.07 -12.87 -6.70
C VAL A 24 -7.06 -13.80 -5.48
N LEU A 25 -7.97 -13.58 -4.51
CA LEU A 25 -8.06 -14.43 -3.31
C LEU A 25 -8.37 -15.89 -3.65
N LEU A 26 -9.26 -16.12 -4.63
CA LEU A 26 -9.58 -17.46 -5.12
C LEU A 26 -8.35 -18.15 -5.75
N GLY A 27 -7.58 -17.43 -6.58
CA GLY A 27 -6.35 -17.94 -7.18
C GLY A 27 -5.24 -18.27 -6.16
N SER A 28 -5.31 -17.71 -4.96
CA SER A 28 -4.37 -17.97 -3.87
C SER A 28 -4.74 -19.21 -3.03
N GLY A 29 -5.83 -19.91 -3.37
CA GLY A 29 -6.33 -21.04 -2.58
C GLY A 29 -6.92 -20.65 -1.22
N HIS A 30 -7.22 -19.35 -1.04
CA HIS A 30 -7.84 -18.85 0.18
C HIS A 30 -9.38 -18.91 0.04
N ASN A 31 -10.04 -19.60 0.98
CA ASN A 31 -11.51 -19.56 1.12
C ASN A 31 -11.96 -18.26 1.81
N ALA A 32 -11.63 -17.11 1.21
CA ALA A 32 -11.95 -15.79 1.76
C ALA A 32 -12.56 -14.90 0.68
N THR A 33 -13.63 -14.19 1.05
CA THR A 33 -14.24 -13.15 0.22
C THR A 33 -14.04 -11.79 0.88
N ALA A 34 -13.47 -10.86 0.14
CA ALA A 34 -13.44 -9.45 0.49
C ALA A 34 -14.83 -8.82 0.28
N SER A 35 -15.31 -8.10 1.30
CA SER A 35 -16.48 -7.23 1.27
C SER A 35 -16.11 -5.74 1.37
N SER A 36 -14.81 -5.44 1.45
CA SER A 36 -14.28 -4.10 1.63
C SER A 36 -12.96 -3.88 0.88
N LEU A 37 -12.70 -2.63 0.55
CA LEU A 37 -11.47 -2.19 -0.10
C LEU A 37 -10.59 -1.43 0.89
N VAL A 38 -9.29 -1.73 0.86
CA VAL A 38 -8.28 -0.97 1.59
C VAL A 38 -7.39 -0.32 0.54
N LYS A 39 -7.24 1.00 0.61
CA LYS A 39 -6.27 1.75 -0.18
C LYS A 39 -5.15 2.22 0.74
N GLU A 40 -3.91 1.92 0.38
CA GLU A 40 -2.71 2.30 1.13
C GLU A 40 -1.90 3.28 0.29
N PHE A 41 -1.61 4.46 0.86
CA PHE A 41 -0.83 5.51 0.24
C PHE A 41 0.37 5.87 1.10
N MET A 42 1.51 6.12 0.48
CA MET A 42 2.70 6.66 1.13
C MET A 42 2.93 8.07 0.59
N LEU A 43 2.76 9.06 1.46
CA LEU A 43 2.75 10.46 1.08
C LEU A 43 3.92 11.21 1.71
N PRO A 44 4.61 12.08 0.95
CA PRO A 44 5.58 13.01 1.50
C PRO A 44 4.81 14.14 2.19
N ILE A 45 4.79 14.13 3.52
CA ILE A 45 4.11 15.18 4.28
C ILE A 45 5.15 16.14 4.84
N GLY A 46 4.97 17.41 4.51
CA GLY A 46 5.79 18.49 5.05
C GLY A 46 5.52 18.74 6.55
N PRO A 47 6.32 19.58 7.20
CA PRO A 47 6.03 20.00 8.57
C PRO A 47 4.69 20.74 8.61
N GLY A 48 3.70 20.22 9.33
CA GLY A 48 2.41 20.87 9.47
C GLY A 48 1.23 19.92 9.63
N LYS A 49 0.06 20.38 9.16
CA LYS A 49 -1.22 19.67 9.26
C LYS A 49 -1.51 18.98 7.93
N LEU A 50 -1.81 17.69 8.00
CA LEU A 50 -2.37 16.92 6.88
C LEU A 50 -3.88 17.21 6.77
N ILE A 51 -4.33 17.65 5.60
CA ILE A 51 -5.74 17.90 5.31
C ILE A 51 -6.26 16.81 4.36
N LEU A 52 -7.22 16.01 4.82
CA LEU A 52 -7.90 15.04 3.98
C LEU A 52 -9.25 15.60 3.51
N SER A 53 -9.43 15.68 2.20
CA SER A 53 -10.66 16.20 1.59
C SER A 53 -11.37 15.12 0.77
N TYR A 54 -12.66 14.94 1.03
CA TYR A 54 -13.52 14.06 0.26
C TYR A 54 -14.53 14.90 -0.53
N ILE A 55 -14.49 14.77 -1.85
CA ILE A 55 -15.34 15.52 -2.78
C ILE A 55 -16.06 14.48 -3.62
N PRO A 56 -17.33 14.15 -3.30
CA PRO A 56 -18.13 13.26 -4.12
C PRO A 56 -18.55 13.97 -5.42
N GLU A 57 -18.89 13.19 -6.44
CA GLU A 57 -19.54 13.72 -7.63
C GLU A 57 -20.94 14.23 -7.29
N LYS A 58 -21.41 15.21 -8.06
CA LYS A 58 -22.74 15.79 -7.86
C LYS A 58 -23.83 14.71 -7.95
N GLY A 59 -24.61 14.56 -6.89
CA GLY A 59 -25.68 13.55 -6.82
C GLY A 59 -25.21 12.17 -6.34
N SER A 60 -23.94 12.01 -6.00
CA SER A 60 -23.39 10.81 -5.37
C SER A 60 -23.05 11.06 -3.90
N PHE A 61 -22.85 9.98 -3.16
CA PHE A 61 -22.20 10.02 -1.86
C PHE A 61 -21.22 8.86 -1.74
N GLY A 62 -20.26 8.99 -0.84
CA GLY A 62 -19.44 7.88 -0.43
C GLY A 62 -18.85 8.16 0.93
N PHE A 63 -18.43 7.11 1.60
CA PHE A 63 -17.90 7.20 2.95
C PHE A 63 -16.63 6.37 3.09
N VAL A 64 -15.86 6.75 4.10
CA VAL A 64 -14.66 6.04 4.54
C VAL A 64 -14.96 5.55 5.95
N ASN A 65 -14.78 4.25 6.18
CA ASN A 65 -15.05 3.65 7.48
C ASN A 65 -13.98 4.01 8.50
N ALA A 66 -12.73 3.95 8.07
CA ALA A 66 -11.58 4.17 8.92
C ALA A 66 -10.43 4.74 8.11
N ILE A 67 -9.71 5.65 8.75
CA ILE A 67 -8.44 6.19 8.25
C ILE A 67 -7.41 5.87 9.32
N GLU A 68 -6.36 5.17 8.92
CA GLU A 68 -5.18 4.90 9.73
C GLU A 68 -4.04 5.74 9.18
N ILE A 69 -3.35 6.46 10.08
CA ILE A 69 -2.21 7.31 9.75
C ILE A 69 -1.02 6.74 10.52
N VAL A 70 -0.02 6.25 9.80
CA VAL A 70 1.19 5.67 10.39
C VAL A 70 2.39 6.48 9.93
N SER A 71 3.24 6.88 10.90
CA SER A 71 4.52 7.50 10.60
C SER A 71 5.47 6.49 9.98
N GLY A 72 6.04 6.83 8.83
CA GLY A 72 7.04 6.08 8.10
C GLY A 72 8.41 6.73 8.21
N VAL A 73 9.45 5.92 8.01
CA VAL A 73 10.85 6.39 8.01
C VAL A 73 11.22 6.91 6.62
N ASP A 74 11.96 8.01 6.54
CA ASP A 74 12.34 8.75 5.32
C ASP A 74 13.01 7.95 4.19
N LYS A 75 13.39 6.70 4.42
CA LYS A 75 14.23 5.92 3.49
C LYS A 75 13.59 4.62 2.98
N LEU A 76 12.26 4.54 2.99
CA LEU A 76 11.57 3.37 2.41
C LEU A 76 11.74 3.28 0.89
N PHE A 77 11.90 4.43 0.21
CA PHE A 77 12.10 4.48 -1.24
C PHE A 77 13.26 5.40 -1.61
N LYS A 78 13.83 5.16 -2.79
CA LYS A 78 14.78 6.09 -3.40
C LYS A 78 14.05 7.36 -3.86
N GLU A 79 14.73 8.48 -3.83
CA GLU A 79 14.18 9.77 -4.31
C GLU A 79 14.08 9.86 -5.84
N SER A 80 14.72 8.94 -6.57
CA SER A 80 14.59 8.81 -8.01
C SER A 80 14.46 7.34 -8.45
N VAL A 81 13.79 7.13 -9.58
CA VAL A 81 13.65 5.84 -10.24
C VAL A 81 14.01 5.93 -11.71
N THR A 82 14.64 4.88 -12.23
CA THR A 82 14.96 4.77 -13.65
C THR A 82 13.85 4.01 -14.37
N ARG A 83 13.49 4.47 -15.57
CA ARG A 83 12.51 3.75 -16.41
C ARG A 83 13.08 2.40 -16.86
N VAL A 84 12.33 1.33 -16.62
CA VAL A 84 12.67 -0.01 -17.12
C VAL A 84 12.63 -0.01 -18.65
N GLY A 85 13.69 -0.52 -19.30
CA GLY A 85 13.78 -0.64 -20.76
C GLY A 85 13.90 0.68 -21.52
N GLY A 86 14.22 1.79 -20.84
CA GLY A 86 14.46 3.09 -21.47
C GLY A 86 15.90 3.59 -21.27
N ASN A 87 16.23 4.65 -21.99
CA ASN A 87 17.46 5.42 -21.78
C ASN A 87 17.44 6.03 -20.36
N GLU A 88 18.61 6.36 -19.79
CA GLU A 88 18.86 6.81 -18.40
C GLU A 88 18.15 8.15 -17.99
N LEU A 89 16.84 8.26 -18.17
CA LEU A 89 16.03 9.33 -17.63
C LEU A 89 15.57 8.93 -16.24
N GLU A 90 16.14 9.59 -15.23
CA GLU A 90 15.68 9.48 -13.85
C GLU A 90 14.40 10.29 -13.63
N LEU A 91 13.39 9.63 -13.05
CA LEU A 91 12.17 10.27 -12.58
C LEU A 91 12.32 10.57 -11.09
N GLY A 92 12.33 11.85 -10.73
CA GLY A 92 12.26 12.28 -9.33
C GLY A 92 10.92 11.94 -8.69
N LEU A 93 10.98 11.30 -7.53
CA LEU A 93 9.85 10.95 -6.67
C LEU A 93 9.61 11.97 -5.53
N SER A 94 10.48 12.96 -5.39
CA SER A 94 10.29 14.03 -4.40
C SER A 94 8.95 14.74 -4.60
N GLY A 95 8.18 14.90 -3.52
CA GLY A 95 6.85 15.50 -3.54
C GLY A 95 5.73 14.65 -4.16
N ARG A 96 6.00 13.40 -4.60
CA ARG A 96 4.99 12.49 -5.14
C ARG A 96 4.50 11.49 -4.09
N GLY A 97 3.20 11.22 -4.11
CA GLY A 97 2.60 10.11 -3.37
C GLY A 97 2.73 8.78 -4.13
N ILE A 98 2.81 7.67 -3.40
CA ILE A 98 2.83 6.31 -3.94
C ILE A 98 1.60 5.55 -3.42
N GLU A 99 0.87 4.90 -4.31
CA GLU A 99 -0.19 3.95 -3.93
C GLU A 99 0.37 2.52 -3.94
N THR A 100 0.14 1.77 -2.87
CA THR A 100 0.49 0.35 -2.82
C THR A 100 -0.55 -0.46 -3.60
N MET A 101 -0.15 -0.98 -4.76
CA MET A 101 -1.00 -1.87 -5.57
C MET A 101 -1.00 -3.31 -5.05
N HIS A 102 0.21 -3.85 -4.81
CA HIS A 102 0.42 -5.20 -4.29
C HIS A 102 1.57 -5.20 -3.29
N ARG A 103 1.45 -6.05 -2.28
CA ARG A 103 2.49 -6.31 -1.29
C ARG A 103 2.55 -7.81 -1.04
N LEU A 104 3.55 -8.46 -1.63
CA LEU A 104 3.63 -9.91 -1.67
C LEU A 104 4.82 -10.41 -0.86
N LYS A 105 4.60 -11.48 -0.09
CA LYS A 105 5.64 -12.27 0.54
C LYS A 105 5.91 -13.49 -0.35
N VAL A 106 6.92 -13.34 -1.20
CA VAL A 106 7.32 -14.35 -2.19
C VAL A 106 7.77 -15.63 -1.51
N GLY A 107 7.24 -16.78 -1.95
CA GLY A 107 7.65 -18.10 -1.50
C GLY A 107 7.38 -18.37 -0.02
N GLY A 108 6.42 -17.68 0.60
CA GLY A 108 6.08 -17.90 2.00
C GLY A 108 4.64 -17.53 2.33
N PRO A 109 4.16 -17.90 3.53
CA PRO A 109 2.77 -17.65 3.91
C PRO A 109 2.50 -16.17 4.16
N LYS A 110 1.22 -15.79 4.06
CA LYS A 110 0.69 -14.47 4.39
C LYS A 110 1.24 -13.94 5.73
N LEU A 111 1.64 -12.67 5.75
CA LEU A 111 2.10 -11.97 6.95
C LEU A 111 1.12 -10.84 7.28
N GLY A 112 0.44 -10.95 8.42
CA GLY A 112 -0.55 -9.96 8.86
C GLY A 112 0.05 -8.78 9.64
N PRO A 113 -0.75 -7.73 9.89
CA PRO A 113 -0.32 -6.50 10.56
C PRO A 113 0.33 -6.70 11.93
N SER A 114 -0.14 -7.69 12.71
CA SER A 114 0.40 -8.00 14.04
C SER A 114 1.85 -8.50 14.02
N ARG A 115 2.37 -8.87 12.85
CA ARG A 115 3.76 -9.30 12.65
C ARG A 115 4.63 -8.24 11.97
N ASP A 116 4.06 -7.13 11.51
CA ASP A 116 4.76 -5.99 10.91
C ASP A 116 4.59 -4.75 11.79
N LEU A 117 5.12 -4.80 13.01
CA LEU A 117 4.82 -3.84 14.08
C LEU A 117 5.21 -2.38 13.78
N ALA A 118 6.08 -2.15 12.79
CA ALA A 118 6.50 -0.80 12.42
C ALA A 118 5.47 -0.07 11.56
N LEU A 119 4.79 -0.77 10.65
CA LEU A 119 3.94 -0.16 9.62
C LEU A 119 2.55 -0.82 9.51
N TYR A 120 2.29 -1.87 10.29
CA TYR A 120 1.03 -2.61 10.36
C TYR A 120 0.53 -3.10 8.99
N ARG A 121 1.44 -3.52 8.11
CA ARG A 121 1.10 -3.89 6.72
C ARG A 121 0.71 -5.36 6.63
N THR A 122 -0.10 -5.67 5.61
CA THR A 122 -0.40 -7.05 5.24
C THR A 122 0.40 -7.42 4.00
N TRP A 123 1.10 -8.54 4.05
CA TRP A 123 1.79 -9.14 2.91
C TRP A 123 1.04 -10.39 2.48
N GLU A 124 0.49 -10.36 1.29
CA GLU A 124 -0.22 -11.50 0.70
C GLU A 124 0.77 -12.53 0.14
N THR A 125 0.31 -13.75 -0.11
CA THR A 125 1.13 -14.75 -0.82
C THR A 125 1.24 -14.39 -2.30
N ASP A 126 2.30 -14.82 -2.95
CA ASP A 126 2.56 -14.58 -4.38
C ASP A 126 1.90 -15.59 -5.32
N SER A 127 1.36 -16.70 -4.79
CA SER A 127 0.75 -17.79 -5.56
C SER A 127 -0.28 -17.33 -6.60
N SER A 128 -1.17 -16.42 -6.25
CA SER A 128 -2.20 -15.86 -7.16
C SER A 128 -1.65 -14.99 -8.29
N TYR A 129 -0.36 -14.65 -8.25
CA TYR A 129 0.30 -13.79 -9.22
C TYR A 129 1.29 -14.56 -10.11
N MET A 130 1.43 -15.87 -9.90
CA MET A 130 2.29 -16.71 -10.71
C MET A 130 1.62 -17.01 -12.05
N VAL A 131 2.27 -16.62 -13.15
CA VAL A 131 1.80 -16.94 -14.51
C VAL A 131 1.98 -18.42 -14.83
N THR A 132 3.04 -19.02 -14.29
CA THR A 132 3.35 -20.45 -14.42
C THR A 132 3.19 -21.11 -13.05
N GLU A 133 2.24 -22.03 -12.93
CA GLU A 133 2.07 -22.81 -11.70
C GLU A 133 3.36 -23.56 -11.34
N ASN A 134 3.72 -23.57 -10.05
CA ASN A 134 4.91 -24.25 -9.52
C ASN A 134 6.26 -23.78 -10.08
N ALA A 135 6.36 -22.57 -10.65
CA ALA A 135 7.63 -22.01 -11.10
C ALA A 135 8.59 -21.57 -9.97
N GLY A 136 8.19 -21.75 -8.71
CA GLY A 136 9.00 -21.43 -7.54
C GLY A 136 8.74 -22.42 -6.41
N ASP A 137 9.80 -22.75 -5.66
CA ASP A 137 9.75 -23.65 -4.51
C ASP A 137 9.72 -22.84 -3.20
N GLU A 138 8.85 -23.23 -2.27
CA GLU A 138 8.88 -22.70 -0.89
C GLU A 138 10.10 -23.29 -0.16
N VAL A 139 11.08 -22.44 0.15
CA VAL A 139 12.23 -22.82 0.98
C VAL A 139 11.96 -22.42 2.43
N LYS A 140 11.79 -23.42 3.31
CA LYS A 140 11.66 -23.19 4.76
C LYS A 140 13.03 -23.15 5.40
N ASN A 141 13.45 -21.96 5.83
CA ASN A 141 14.67 -21.76 6.59
C ASN A 141 14.36 -21.47 8.06
N SER A 142 14.90 -22.28 8.97
CA SER A 142 14.77 -22.10 10.42
C SER A 142 15.91 -21.29 11.04
N SER A 143 16.80 -20.73 10.22
CA SER A 143 17.92 -19.90 10.67
C SER A 143 17.40 -18.56 11.21
N ASN A 144 18.04 -18.05 12.26
CA ASN A 144 17.76 -16.72 12.78
C ASN A 144 18.27 -15.67 11.77
N ILE A 145 17.33 -14.97 11.12
CA ILE A 145 17.64 -13.81 10.28
C ILE A 145 17.69 -12.58 11.19
N THR A 146 18.86 -11.95 11.29
CA THR A 146 19.02 -10.69 12.00
C THR A 146 18.61 -9.54 11.10
N TYR A 147 17.48 -8.90 11.41
CA TYR A 147 17.05 -7.69 10.71
C TYR A 147 17.76 -6.47 11.31
N ALA A 148 18.28 -5.58 10.47
CA ALA A 148 18.79 -4.30 10.91
C ALA A 148 17.61 -3.41 11.38
N LEU A 149 17.48 -3.20 12.69
CA LEU A 149 16.52 -2.26 13.26
C LEU A 149 17.10 -0.84 13.19
N TYR A 150 16.69 -0.06 12.18
CA TYR A 150 17.01 1.36 12.11
C TYR A 150 16.04 2.16 13.00
N TRP A 151 16.40 2.36 14.28
CA TRP A 151 15.66 3.23 15.23
C TRP A 151 16.37 4.56 15.53
N ARG A 152 17.27 5.05 14.68
CA ARG A 152 17.83 6.40 14.89
C ARG A 152 16.81 7.45 14.49
N ILE A 153 15.96 7.85 15.45
CA ILE A 153 15.26 9.13 15.42
C ILE A 153 16.36 10.20 15.55
N SER A 154 16.93 10.60 14.43
CA SER A 154 17.65 11.86 14.34
C SER A 154 16.62 12.96 14.50
N SER A 155 16.78 13.84 15.49
CA SER A 155 15.94 15.01 15.78
C SER A 155 16.02 16.11 14.71
N ILE A 156 16.28 15.74 13.45
CA ILE A 156 16.29 16.64 12.30
C ILE A 156 15.14 16.17 11.41
N LEU A 157 13.97 16.77 11.62
CA LEU A 157 12.78 16.58 10.79
C LEU A 157 13.06 17.20 9.40
N THR A 158 13.40 16.37 8.42
CA THR A 158 13.34 16.77 7.02
C THR A 158 12.61 15.69 6.25
N ASN A 159 11.30 15.88 6.16
CA ASN A 159 10.27 15.02 5.57
C ASN A 159 9.74 13.95 6.54
N LEU A 160 8.42 13.87 6.66
CA LEU A 160 7.74 12.79 7.38
C LEU A 160 6.93 12.06 6.33
N HIS A 161 7.31 10.82 6.02
CA HIS A 161 6.47 10.00 5.15
C HIS A 161 5.34 9.45 5.99
N ILE A 162 4.09 9.74 5.61
CA ILE A 162 2.92 9.17 6.27
C ILE A 162 2.35 8.06 5.38
N CYS A 163 2.13 6.90 5.97
CA CYS A 163 1.31 5.86 5.39
C CYS A 163 -0.15 6.12 5.79
N ILE A 164 -1.01 6.39 4.80
CA ILE A 164 -2.45 6.50 4.98
C ILE A 164 -3.08 5.21 4.50
N LYS A 165 -3.74 4.47 5.40
CA LYS A 165 -4.65 3.38 5.01
C LYS A 165 -6.07 3.86 5.15
N SER A 166 -6.81 3.83 4.05
CA SER A 166 -8.22 4.16 4.02
C SER A 166 -9.03 2.89 3.76
N PHE A 167 -9.95 2.59 4.66
CA PHE A 167 -10.95 1.54 4.46
C PHE A 167 -12.17 2.16 3.79
N CYS A 168 -12.36 1.86 2.51
CA CYS A 168 -13.58 2.22 1.81
C CYS A 168 -14.55 1.04 1.89
N VAL A 169 -15.70 1.27 2.50
CA VAL A 169 -16.82 0.34 2.45
C VAL A 169 -17.92 1.06 1.69
N ASN A 170 -18.35 0.43 0.60
CA ASN A 170 -19.54 0.72 -0.18
C ASN A 170 -19.81 2.20 -0.51
N ILE A 171 -19.33 2.63 -1.68
CA ILE A 171 -19.91 3.77 -2.39
C ILE A 171 -21.22 3.26 -3.01
N PHE A 172 -22.36 3.74 -2.52
CA PHE A 172 -23.66 3.54 -3.17
C PHE A 172 -24.09 4.85 -3.81
N SER A 173 -24.59 4.77 -5.04
CA SER A 173 -25.52 5.73 -5.65
C SER A 173 -26.74 4.94 -6.11
#